data_AF-A0A0A8UPR9-F1
#
_entry.id   AF-A0A0A8UPR9-F1
#
_cell.length_a   1.000
_cell.length_b   1.000
_cell.length_c   1.000
_cell.angle_alpha   90.00
_cell.angle_beta   90.00
_cell.angle_gamma   90.00
#
_symmetry.space_group_name_H-M   'P 1'
#
loop_
_entity.id
_entity.type
_entity.pdbx_description
1 polymer ?
#
loop_
_entity_poly.entity_id
_entity_poly.type
_entity_poly.pdbx_seq_one_letter_code
_entity_poly.pdbx_strand_id
1 'polypeptide(L)'
;MPTTPTIDSAKKYIFDCHLFGNDSFYPNEPLFTLLKKYKWRDNAHAKQPSLTIEQLTEEGMSHNQARLCLFLIEHRDVFKRAYAGGGPKFWIFNPGHDKAIKDFILHYYTIAQWVFEGTSYLVDALDNVADELQKIANLHLPLDTNYFPLYLSENKIYYFHETFMQLKELVSSALHVNNVKNHFQNHEKISTIITRLENGANSYNPYWMNSSKKLNNILNCLARCIENSEDVDRLLQDANSPLSKALDMQRLPRFFCSSEKTQSREIINTLTLS
;
A
#
# COMPACT_ATOMS: atom_id res chain seq x y z
N MET A 1 -26.84 11.43 -8.07
CA MET A 1 -26.07 11.86 -6.90
C MET A 1 -24.59 11.70 -7.23
N PRO A 2 -23.70 12.64 -6.89
CA PRO A 2 -22.27 12.42 -7.07
C PRO A 2 -21.88 11.25 -6.16
N THR A 3 -21.38 10.17 -6.73
CA THR A 3 -20.86 9.03 -5.99
C THR A 3 -19.66 9.48 -5.16
N THR A 4 -19.73 9.30 -3.83
CA THR A 4 -18.60 9.51 -2.93
C THR A 4 -17.38 8.78 -3.49
N PRO A 5 -16.22 9.45 -3.65
CA PRO A 5 -15.00 8.81 -4.13
C PRO A 5 -14.66 7.60 -3.25
N THR A 6 -14.40 6.46 -3.88
CA THR A 6 -14.08 5.20 -3.18
C THR A 6 -12.60 4.87 -3.28
N ILE A 7 -12.10 3.97 -2.42
CA ILE A 7 -10.76 3.37 -2.57
C ILE A 7 -10.55 2.82 -3.99
N ASP A 8 -11.58 2.22 -4.60
CA ASP A 8 -11.51 1.72 -5.97
C ASP A 8 -11.25 2.83 -7.00
N SER A 9 -11.72 4.05 -6.73
CA SER A 9 -11.48 5.22 -7.58
C SER A 9 -10.00 5.67 -7.48
N ALA A 10 -9.44 5.72 -6.26
CA ALA A 10 -8.00 5.95 -6.04
C ALA A 10 -7.13 4.88 -6.70
N LYS A 11 -7.53 3.63 -6.54
CA LYS A 11 -6.86 2.47 -7.11
C LYS A 11 -6.81 2.53 -8.63
N LYS A 12 -7.94 2.79 -9.28
CA LYS A 12 -8.00 2.98 -10.74
C LYS A 12 -7.16 4.17 -11.21
N TYR A 13 -7.19 5.27 -10.48
CA TYR A 13 -6.44 6.47 -10.81
C TYR A 13 -4.91 6.24 -10.79
N ILE A 14 -4.40 5.55 -9.76
CA ILE A 14 -2.97 5.24 -9.62
C ILE A 14 -2.49 4.18 -10.64
N PHE A 15 -3.29 3.15 -10.92
CA PHE A 15 -2.92 2.06 -11.85
C PHE A 15 -3.23 2.33 -13.33
N ASP A 16 -3.55 3.58 -13.72
CA ASP A 16 -3.71 3.97 -15.12
C ASP A 16 -2.35 4.00 -15.84
N CYS A 17 -2.08 2.98 -16.66
CA CYS A 17 -0.78 2.84 -17.30
C CYS A 17 -0.62 3.68 -18.58
N HIS A 18 -1.69 4.32 -19.10
CA HIS A 18 -1.54 5.28 -20.22
C HIS A 18 -0.70 6.49 -19.82
N LEU A 19 -0.64 6.79 -18.53
CA LEU A 19 0.28 7.81 -18.00
C LEU A 19 1.74 7.45 -18.25
N PHE A 20 2.07 6.17 -18.12
CA PHE A 20 3.42 5.65 -18.13
C PHE A 20 3.71 4.82 -19.40
N GLY A 21 2.96 5.04 -20.48
CA GLY A 21 2.94 4.18 -21.66
C GLY A 21 3.28 4.84 -22.99
N ASN A 22 3.57 6.15 -23.02
CA ASN A 22 3.80 6.85 -24.29
C ASN A 22 5.17 6.58 -24.93
N ASP A 23 6.13 6.00 -24.22
CA ASP A 23 7.43 5.64 -24.78
C ASP A 23 7.82 4.20 -24.38
N SER A 24 7.53 3.25 -25.28
CA SER A 24 8.24 1.97 -25.43
C SER A 24 8.50 1.15 -24.14
N PHE A 25 7.59 1.19 -23.17
CA PHE A 25 7.64 0.28 -22.04
C PHE A 25 6.71 -0.90 -22.31
N TYR A 26 7.26 -2.00 -22.85
CA TYR A 26 6.70 -3.30 -22.51
C TYR A 26 7.10 -3.54 -21.06
N PRO A 27 6.16 -3.45 -20.09
CA PRO A 27 6.51 -3.72 -18.71
C PRO A 27 7.07 -5.15 -18.64
N ASN A 28 8.14 -5.34 -17.88
CA ASN A 28 8.63 -6.68 -17.57
C ASN A 28 7.46 -7.53 -17.05
N GLU A 29 7.49 -8.84 -17.29
CA GLU A 29 6.47 -9.83 -16.90
C GLU A 29 5.74 -9.54 -15.56
N PRO A 30 6.44 -9.20 -14.45
CA PRO A 30 5.79 -8.92 -13.17
C PRO A 30 4.85 -7.71 -13.20
N LEU A 31 5.30 -6.62 -13.81
CA LEU A 31 4.52 -5.38 -13.89
C LEU A 31 3.36 -5.52 -14.90
N PHE A 32 3.56 -6.25 -16.00
CA PHE A 32 2.48 -6.54 -16.95
C PHE A 32 1.31 -7.27 -16.28
N THR A 33 1.63 -8.29 -15.48
CA THR A 33 0.64 -9.08 -14.73
C THR A 33 -0.11 -8.21 -13.72
N LEU A 34 0.62 -7.39 -12.96
CA LEU A 34 0.04 -6.46 -11.99
C LEU A 34 -0.91 -5.46 -12.65
N LEU A 35 -0.48 -4.82 -13.75
CA LEU A 35 -1.30 -3.87 -14.48
C LEU A 35 -2.57 -4.55 -15.01
N LYS A 36 -2.44 -5.73 -15.64
CA LYS A 36 -3.58 -6.49 -16.18
C LYS A 36 -4.62 -6.82 -15.10
N LYS A 37 -4.18 -7.22 -13.90
CA LYS A 37 -5.05 -7.44 -12.73
C LYS A 37 -5.92 -6.22 -12.42
N TYR A 38 -5.42 -5.01 -12.69
CA TYR A 38 -6.08 -3.74 -12.40
C TYR A 38 -6.79 -3.06 -13.57
N LYS A 39 -7.04 -3.79 -14.67
CA LYS A 39 -7.82 -3.30 -15.82
C LYS A 39 -7.31 -1.94 -16.33
N TRP A 40 -5.99 -1.75 -16.35
CA TRP A 40 -5.35 -0.48 -16.68
C TRP A 40 -5.82 0.17 -17.99
N ARG A 41 -6.24 -0.62 -19.00
CA ARG A 41 -6.74 -0.12 -20.29
C ARG A 41 -8.08 0.61 -20.21
N ASP A 42 -8.85 0.39 -19.14
CA ASP A 42 -10.17 0.99 -18.96
C ASP A 42 -10.09 2.37 -18.26
N ASN A 43 -8.89 2.82 -17.87
CA ASN A 43 -8.70 3.93 -16.91
C ASN A 43 -8.27 5.28 -17.54
N ALA A 44 -8.23 5.39 -18.87
CA ALA A 44 -7.60 6.50 -19.63
C ALA A 44 -8.08 7.93 -19.27
N HIS A 45 -9.18 8.07 -18.54
CA HIS A 45 -9.78 9.36 -18.15
C HIS A 45 -10.20 9.40 -16.67
N ALA A 46 -9.55 8.63 -15.80
CA ALA A 46 -9.83 8.68 -14.37
C ALA A 46 -9.59 10.09 -13.82
N LYS A 47 -10.63 10.72 -13.28
CA LYS A 47 -10.52 11.98 -12.56
C LYS A 47 -9.80 11.74 -11.24
N GLN A 48 -8.96 12.70 -10.83
CA GLN A 48 -8.35 12.67 -9.50
C GLN A 48 -9.46 12.59 -8.43
N PRO A 49 -9.47 11.53 -7.60
CA PRO A 49 -10.44 11.43 -6.53
C PRO A 49 -10.10 12.41 -5.40
N SER A 50 -11.13 12.98 -4.77
CA SER A 50 -11.00 13.76 -3.54
C SER A 50 -11.26 12.84 -2.36
N LEU A 51 -10.21 12.52 -1.61
CA LEU A 51 -10.25 11.62 -0.47
C LEU A 51 -9.51 12.27 0.70
N THR A 52 -9.91 11.92 1.91
CA THR A 52 -9.27 12.34 3.17
C THR A 52 -8.64 11.14 3.86
N ILE A 53 -7.74 11.40 4.82
CA ILE A 53 -7.14 10.34 5.63
C ILE A 53 -8.25 9.60 6.39
N GLU A 54 -9.20 10.33 6.96
CA GLU A 54 -10.31 9.79 7.73
C GLU A 54 -11.10 8.78 6.90
N GLN A 55 -11.52 9.16 5.69
CA GLN A 55 -12.25 8.26 4.78
C GLN A 55 -11.45 6.99 4.44
N LEU A 56 -10.15 7.11 4.20
CA LEU A 56 -9.30 5.96 3.90
C LEU A 56 -9.11 5.04 5.12
N THR A 57 -9.01 5.62 6.32
CA THR A 57 -8.92 4.84 7.56
C THR A 57 -10.23 4.19 7.96
N GLU A 58 -11.39 4.80 7.66
CA GLU A 58 -12.72 4.19 7.84
C GLU A 58 -12.87 2.93 6.97
N GLU A 59 -12.30 2.95 5.78
CA GLU A 59 -12.24 1.83 4.85
C GLU A 59 -11.15 0.79 5.20
N GLY A 60 -10.40 1.00 6.29
CA GLY A 60 -9.50 0.00 6.87
C GLY A 60 -8.02 0.15 6.54
N MET A 61 -7.58 1.29 5.98
CA MET A 61 -6.15 1.61 5.88
C MET A 61 -5.56 2.03 7.24
N SER A 62 -4.26 1.81 7.44
CA SER A 62 -3.52 2.50 8.51
C SER A 62 -3.36 4.00 8.21
N HIS A 63 -2.98 4.79 9.21
CA HIS A 63 -2.77 6.22 9.02
C HIS A 63 -1.62 6.47 8.04
N ASN A 64 -0.49 5.78 8.19
CA ASN A 64 0.64 5.92 7.26
C ASN A 64 0.32 5.35 5.87
N GLN A 65 -0.46 4.28 5.79
CA GLN A 65 -0.97 3.76 4.52
C GLN A 65 -1.89 4.76 3.80
N ALA A 66 -2.78 5.43 4.53
CA ALA A 66 -3.65 6.48 4.00
C ALA A 66 -2.85 7.69 3.52
N ARG A 67 -1.84 8.13 4.28
CA ARG A 67 -0.92 9.21 3.86
C ARG A 67 -0.19 8.87 2.56
N LEU A 68 0.33 7.64 2.46
CA LEU A 68 1.01 7.18 1.25
C LEU A 68 0.04 7.10 0.07
N CYS A 69 -1.21 6.66 0.28
CA CYS A 69 -2.25 6.66 -0.75
C CYS A 69 -2.50 8.07 -1.30
N LEU A 70 -2.75 9.06 -0.42
CA LEU A 70 -3.00 10.44 -0.83
C LEU A 70 -1.79 11.03 -1.55
N PHE A 71 -0.58 10.77 -1.04
CA PHE A 71 0.65 11.24 -1.67
C PHE A 71 0.78 10.74 -3.12
N LEU A 72 0.53 9.45 -3.37
CA LEU A 72 0.56 8.89 -4.72
C LEU A 72 -0.49 9.51 -5.65
N ILE A 73 -1.67 9.88 -5.12
CA ILE A 73 -2.73 10.56 -5.88
C ILE A 73 -2.30 11.99 -6.24
N GLU A 74 -1.80 12.75 -5.26
CA GLU A 74 -1.45 14.17 -5.39
C GLU A 74 -0.24 14.42 -6.29
N HIS A 75 0.73 13.50 -6.28
CA HIS A 75 1.99 13.63 -6.99
C HIS A 75 2.07 12.79 -8.27
N ARG A 76 0.98 12.09 -8.65
CA ARG A 76 0.90 11.27 -9.87
C ARG A 76 1.37 11.99 -11.13
N ASP A 77 0.95 13.25 -11.33
CA ASP A 77 1.32 14.02 -12.52
C ASP A 77 2.81 14.37 -12.55
N VAL A 78 3.43 14.59 -11.39
CA VAL A 78 4.88 14.80 -11.30
C VAL A 78 5.62 13.54 -11.75
N PHE A 79 5.22 12.38 -11.21
CA PHE A 79 5.83 11.09 -11.53
C PHE A 79 5.62 10.69 -12.99
N LYS A 80 4.44 10.95 -13.54
CA LYS A 80 4.14 10.78 -14.96
C LYS A 80 5.14 11.53 -15.85
N ARG A 81 5.41 12.81 -15.53
CA ARG A 81 6.31 13.64 -16.34
C ARG A 81 7.77 13.32 -16.14
N ALA A 82 8.16 12.88 -14.95
CA ALA A 82 9.48 12.32 -14.72
C ALA A 82 9.72 11.11 -15.63
N TYR A 83 8.70 10.26 -15.82
CA TYR A 83 8.81 9.09 -16.68
C TYR A 83 8.87 9.38 -18.19
N ALA A 84 8.08 10.33 -18.71
CA ALA A 84 7.91 10.58 -20.14
C ALA A 84 9.15 11.23 -20.82
N GLY A 85 10.33 10.62 -20.67
CA GLY A 85 11.61 11.14 -21.12
C GLY A 85 12.03 12.40 -20.36
N GLY A 86 11.67 12.50 -19.07
CA GLY A 86 11.91 13.67 -18.23
C GLY A 86 13.34 14.20 -18.41
N GLY A 87 13.47 15.47 -18.81
CA GLY A 87 14.76 16.09 -19.08
C GLY A 87 15.65 16.27 -17.83
N PRO A 88 16.72 17.08 -17.92
CA PRO A 88 17.72 17.19 -16.85
C PRO A 88 17.16 17.76 -15.53
N LYS A 89 15.96 18.33 -15.58
CA LYS A 89 15.15 18.77 -14.45
C LYS A 89 14.60 17.63 -13.57
N PHE A 90 14.51 16.41 -14.11
CA PHE A 90 14.06 15.22 -13.39
C PHE A 90 15.21 14.23 -13.20
N TRP A 91 16.07 14.07 -14.22
CA TRP A 91 17.09 13.02 -14.23
C TRP A 91 18.45 13.53 -14.72
N ILE A 92 19.53 13.14 -14.06
CA ILE A 92 20.90 13.35 -14.55
C ILE A 92 21.14 12.36 -15.71
N PHE A 93 21.48 12.87 -16.88
CA PHE A 93 21.84 12.03 -18.03
C PHE A 93 23.22 11.40 -17.82
N ASN A 94 23.24 10.14 -17.41
CA ASN A 94 24.44 9.33 -17.20
C ASN A 94 24.21 7.86 -17.60
N PRO A 95 25.28 7.03 -17.66
CA PRO A 95 25.13 5.60 -17.86
C PRO A 95 24.19 5.01 -16.80
N GLY A 96 23.12 4.36 -17.25
CA GLY A 96 22.14 3.73 -16.36
C GLY A 96 20.89 4.56 -16.04
N HIS A 97 20.77 5.80 -16.52
CA HIS A 97 19.55 6.61 -16.28
C HIS A 97 18.25 5.92 -16.73
N ASP A 98 18.26 5.27 -17.90
CA ASP A 98 17.11 4.49 -18.40
C ASP A 98 16.71 3.38 -17.42
N LYS A 99 17.70 2.74 -16.79
CA LYS A 99 17.43 1.71 -15.78
C LYS A 99 16.82 2.34 -14.53
N ALA A 100 17.36 3.47 -14.07
CA ALA A 100 16.83 4.17 -12.89
C ALA A 100 15.37 4.60 -13.06
N ILE A 101 14.99 5.06 -14.26
CA ILE A 101 13.59 5.38 -14.59
C ILE A 101 12.71 4.13 -14.47
N LYS A 102 13.17 2.99 -15.00
CA LYS A 102 12.43 1.72 -14.94
C LYS A 102 12.28 1.20 -13.51
N ASP A 103 13.36 1.25 -12.74
CA ASP A 103 13.39 0.83 -11.33
C ASP A 103 12.43 1.73 -10.53
N PHE A 104 12.45 3.05 -10.75
CA PHE A 104 11.48 3.98 -10.14
C PHE A 104 10.01 3.62 -10.45
N ILE A 105 9.67 3.31 -11.70
CA ILE A 105 8.30 2.88 -12.07
C ILE A 105 7.92 1.60 -11.32
N LEU A 106 8.83 0.64 -11.25
CA LEU A 106 8.60 -0.62 -10.53
C LEU A 106 8.32 -0.33 -9.05
N HIS A 107 9.14 0.49 -8.41
CA HIS A 107 8.94 0.89 -7.01
C HIS A 107 7.62 1.64 -6.81
N TYR A 108 7.26 2.58 -7.69
CA TYR A 108 5.97 3.28 -7.64
C TYR A 108 4.79 2.30 -7.62
N TYR A 109 4.79 1.32 -8.52
CA TYR A 109 3.71 0.32 -8.57
C TYR A 109 3.76 -0.71 -7.44
N THR A 110 4.95 -1.06 -6.95
CA THR A 110 5.10 -1.89 -5.75
C THR A 110 4.49 -1.18 -4.53
N ILE A 111 4.79 0.11 -4.37
CA ILE A 111 4.21 0.94 -3.29
C ILE A 111 2.70 1.03 -3.46
N ALA A 112 2.20 1.31 -4.67
CA ALA A 112 0.76 1.34 -4.94
C ALA A 112 0.09 -0.01 -4.63
N GLN A 113 0.73 -1.13 -5.00
CA GLN A 113 0.22 -2.46 -4.71
C GLN A 113 0.13 -2.68 -3.20
N TRP A 114 1.17 -2.32 -2.45
CA TRP A 114 1.14 -2.39 -0.99
C TRP A 114 0.01 -1.54 -0.39
N VAL A 115 -0.19 -0.31 -0.88
CA VAL A 115 -1.26 0.59 -0.42
C VAL A 115 -2.64 -0.06 -0.56
N PHE A 116 -2.91 -0.81 -1.64
CA PHE A 116 -4.25 -1.34 -1.91
C PHE A 116 -4.45 -2.83 -1.63
N GLU A 117 -3.38 -3.61 -1.55
CA GLU A 117 -3.44 -5.05 -1.26
C GLU A 117 -3.02 -5.38 0.17
N GLY A 118 -2.39 -4.43 0.87
CA GLY A 118 -1.95 -4.61 2.25
C GLY A 118 -0.66 -5.42 2.37
N THR A 119 -0.31 -5.70 3.61
CA THR A 119 1.05 -6.08 3.99
C THR A 119 1.38 -7.56 3.70
N SER A 120 0.43 -8.50 3.77
CA SER A 120 0.70 -9.96 3.72
C SER A 120 1.12 -10.54 2.37
N TYR A 121 0.87 -9.86 1.25
CA TYR A 121 1.25 -10.34 -0.08
C TYR A 121 2.62 -9.85 -0.54
N LEU A 122 3.24 -8.94 0.22
CA LEU A 122 4.45 -8.21 -0.16
C LEU A 122 5.36 -8.03 1.05
N VAL A 123 5.57 -9.10 1.82
CA VAL A 123 6.32 -9.11 3.09
C VAL A 123 7.70 -8.45 2.95
N ASP A 124 8.33 -8.58 1.79
CA ASP A 124 9.69 -8.06 1.51
C ASP A 124 9.70 -6.85 0.55
N ALA A 125 8.55 -6.46 -0.01
CA ALA A 125 8.55 -5.60 -1.19
C ALA A 125 8.74 -4.12 -0.85
N LEU A 126 8.45 -3.68 0.38
CA LEU A 126 8.76 -2.31 0.81
C LEU A 126 10.12 -2.21 1.52
N ASP A 127 10.62 -3.30 2.11
CA ASP A 127 11.81 -3.30 2.98
C ASP A 127 13.04 -2.71 2.28
N ASN A 128 13.18 -2.98 0.98
CA ASN A 128 14.28 -2.45 0.17
C ASN A 128 13.92 -1.20 -0.65
N VAL A 129 12.63 -0.88 -0.81
CA VAL A 129 12.19 0.20 -1.70
C VAL A 129 12.69 1.56 -1.22
N ALA A 130 12.67 1.84 0.08
CA ALA A 130 13.19 3.09 0.60
C ALA A 130 14.69 3.28 0.30
N ASP A 131 15.48 2.22 0.46
CA ASP A 131 16.92 2.25 0.18
C ASP A 131 17.21 2.35 -1.33
N GLU A 132 16.40 1.69 -2.16
CA GLU A 132 16.51 1.78 -3.62
C GLU A 132 16.11 3.16 -4.13
N LEU A 133 15.04 3.75 -3.60
CA LEU A 133 14.70 5.15 -3.83
C LEU A 133 15.87 6.07 -3.43
N GLN A 134 16.47 5.88 -2.24
CA GLN A 134 17.62 6.68 -1.83
C GLN A 134 18.81 6.57 -2.81
N LYS A 135 19.10 5.36 -3.30
CA LYS A 135 20.16 5.14 -4.31
C LYS A 135 19.84 5.88 -5.60
N ILE A 136 18.60 5.78 -6.09
CA ILE A 136 18.14 6.51 -7.28
C ILE A 136 18.32 8.03 -7.07
N ALA A 137 17.90 8.54 -5.92
CA ALA A 137 18.03 9.96 -5.59
C ALA A 137 19.48 10.45 -5.65
N ASN A 138 20.40 9.69 -5.04
CA ASN A 138 21.80 10.10 -4.95
C ASN A 138 22.55 10.02 -6.29
N LEU A 139 22.17 9.10 -7.18
CA LEU A 139 22.90 8.80 -8.41
C LEU A 139 22.30 9.45 -9.65
N HIS A 140 20.98 9.66 -9.66
CA HIS A 140 20.25 9.99 -10.88
C HIS A 140 19.35 11.22 -10.76
N LEU A 141 19.15 11.78 -9.57
CA LEU A 141 18.39 13.02 -9.41
C LEU A 141 19.33 14.22 -9.25
N PRO A 142 19.00 15.39 -9.82
CA PRO A 142 19.75 16.62 -9.58
C PRO A 142 19.67 17.02 -8.10
N LEU A 143 20.82 17.35 -7.49
CA LEU A 143 20.94 17.78 -6.10
C LEU A 143 20.49 19.23 -5.88
N ASP A 144 20.63 20.08 -6.89
CA ASP A 144 20.25 21.49 -6.80
C ASP A 144 18.77 21.66 -7.17
N THR A 145 17.93 21.74 -6.15
CA THR A 145 16.47 21.96 -6.26
C THR A 145 16.11 23.33 -6.83
N ASN A 146 17.08 24.26 -6.92
CA ASN A 146 16.80 25.66 -7.26
C ASN A 146 16.66 25.96 -8.75
N TYR A 147 16.96 25.04 -9.66
CA TYR A 147 17.07 25.42 -11.07
C TYR A 147 15.80 25.30 -11.91
N PHE A 148 14.77 24.56 -11.51
CA PHE A 148 13.56 24.41 -12.33
C PHE A 148 12.29 24.16 -11.51
N PRO A 149 11.57 25.21 -11.06
CA PRO A 149 10.17 25.05 -10.65
C PRO A 149 9.40 24.35 -11.79
N LEU A 150 8.81 23.19 -11.47
CA LEU A 150 8.03 22.42 -12.45
C LEU A 150 6.62 22.98 -12.51
N TYR A 151 6.33 23.78 -13.53
CA TYR A 151 4.97 24.21 -13.84
C TYR A 151 4.23 23.08 -14.58
N LEU A 152 3.43 22.32 -13.84
CA LEU A 152 2.66 21.19 -14.39
C LEU A 152 1.24 21.61 -14.80
N SER A 153 0.67 22.62 -14.13
CA SER A 153 -0.58 23.31 -14.43
C SER A 153 -0.53 24.73 -13.84
N GLU A 154 -1.45 25.62 -14.22
CA GLU A 154 -1.48 27.01 -13.75
C GLU A 154 -1.35 27.09 -12.21
N ASN A 155 -0.22 27.64 -11.75
CA ASN A 155 0.10 28.03 -10.36
C ASN A 155 0.53 26.95 -9.34
N LYS A 156 0.85 25.71 -9.72
CA LYS A 156 1.45 24.75 -8.78
C LYS A 156 2.92 24.43 -9.12
N ILE A 157 3.82 24.83 -8.23
CA ILE A 157 5.26 24.55 -8.30
C ILE A 157 5.53 23.21 -7.61
N TYR A 158 6.29 22.36 -8.28
CA TYR A 158 6.77 21.10 -7.72
C TYR A 158 8.30 21.02 -7.74
N TYR A 159 8.86 20.47 -6.67
CA TYR A 159 10.28 20.14 -6.53
C TYR A 159 10.41 18.62 -6.58
N PHE A 160 10.93 18.09 -7.69
CA PHE A 160 10.92 16.64 -7.91
C PHE A 160 11.78 15.89 -6.90
N HIS A 161 13.00 16.37 -6.64
CA HIS A 161 13.89 15.76 -5.64
C HIS A 161 13.22 15.72 -4.26
N GLU A 162 12.64 16.83 -3.81
CA GLU A 162 11.93 16.89 -2.52
C GLU A 162 10.71 15.96 -2.50
N THR A 163 9.90 15.97 -3.56
CA THR A 163 8.75 15.05 -3.71
C THR A 163 9.21 13.59 -3.63
N PHE A 164 10.34 13.27 -4.27
CA PHE A 164 10.90 11.93 -4.27
C PHE A 164 11.43 11.53 -2.88
N MET A 165 12.09 12.44 -2.18
CA MET A 165 12.58 12.21 -0.82
C MET A 165 11.42 12.07 0.18
N GLN A 166 10.36 12.85 0.04
CA GLN A 166 9.13 12.70 0.83
C GLN A 166 8.47 11.33 0.59
N LEU A 167 8.43 10.84 -0.66
CA LEU A 167 7.96 9.48 -0.95
C LEU A 167 8.77 8.45 -0.18
N LYS A 168 10.11 8.57 -0.23
CA LYS A 168 11.02 7.66 0.47
C LYS A 168 10.79 7.70 1.99
N GLU A 169 10.63 8.88 2.59
CA GLU A 169 10.33 9.03 4.02
C GLU A 169 8.99 8.40 4.41
N LEU A 170 7.94 8.63 3.61
CA LEU A 170 6.63 8.02 3.84
C LEU A 170 6.71 6.49 3.78
N VAL A 171 7.44 5.94 2.80
CA VAL A 171 7.70 4.50 2.71
C VAL A 171 8.45 4.00 3.95
N SER A 172 9.50 4.69 4.39
CA SER A 172 10.25 4.32 5.62
C SER A 172 9.41 4.39 6.90
N SER A 173 8.39 5.25 6.94
CA SER A 173 7.48 5.37 8.08
C SER A 173 6.35 4.34 8.10
N ALA A 174 6.12 3.64 6.98
CA ALA A 174 5.09 2.62 6.90
C ALA A 174 5.47 1.43 7.80
N LEU A 175 4.51 0.92 8.59
CA LEU A 175 4.75 -0.29 9.37
C LEU A 175 4.67 -1.52 8.46
N HIS A 176 5.81 -2.13 8.20
CA HIS A 176 5.90 -3.35 7.40
C HIS A 176 5.35 -4.55 8.20
N VAL A 177 4.99 -5.64 7.51
CA VAL A 177 4.47 -6.88 8.14
C VAL A 177 5.37 -7.30 9.30
N ASN A 178 6.68 -7.34 9.04
CA ASN A 178 7.67 -7.82 10.00
C ASN A 178 7.72 -6.91 11.25
N ASN A 179 7.60 -5.59 11.10
CA ASN A 179 7.53 -4.68 12.25
C ASN A 179 6.29 -4.94 13.10
N VAL A 180 5.12 -5.11 12.47
CA VAL A 180 3.86 -5.42 13.18
C VAL A 180 3.96 -6.77 13.89
N LYS A 181 4.48 -7.80 13.21
CA LYS A 181 4.69 -9.14 13.79
C LYS A 181 5.64 -9.09 14.98
N ASN A 182 6.79 -8.43 14.83
CA ASN A 182 7.79 -8.31 15.88
C ASN A 182 7.25 -7.53 17.09
N HIS A 183 6.45 -6.49 16.86
CA HIS A 183 5.81 -5.74 17.93
C HIS A 183 4.87 -6.62 18.77
N PHE A 184 4.08 -7.48 18.12
CA PHE A 184 3.10 -8.35 18.79
C PHE A 184 3.59 -9.79 19.04
N GLN A 185 4.88 -10.09 18.87
CA GLN A 185 5.41 -11.46 18.96
C GLN A 185 5.17 -12.12 20.33
N ASN A 186 5.20 -11.31 21.40
CA ASN A 186 4.98 -11.76 22.78
C ASN A 186 3.48 -11.75 23.17
N HIS A 187 2.60 -11.20 22.33
CA HIS A 187 1.17 -11.24 22.56
C HIS A 187 0.61 -12.56 22.02
N GLU A 188 0.57 -13.60 22.87
CA GLU A 188 0.28 -14.99 22.49
C GLU A 188 -0.94 -15.15 21.57
N LYS A 189 -2.06 -14.52 21.92
CA LYS A 189 -3.30 -14.50 21.13
C LYS A 189 -3.10 -13.98 19.71
N ILE A 190 -2.52 -12.77 19.58
CA ILE A 190 -2.29 -12.12 18.29
C ILE A 190 -1.28 -12.92 17.46
N SER A 191 -0.17 -13.31 18.07
CA SER A 191 0.89 -14.11 17.42
C SER A 191 0.35 -15.44 16.88
N THR A 192 -0.48 -16.14 17.67
CA THR A 192 -1.14 -17.39 17.26
C THR A 192 -2.09 -17.18 16.08
N ILE A 193 -2.89 -16.11 16.11
CA ILE A 193 -3.83 -15.80 15.02
C ILE A 193 -3.09 -15.47 13.73
N ILE A 194 -2.04 -14.65 13.80
CA ILE A 194 -1.21 -14.28 12.64
C ILE A 194 -0.59 -15.55 12.04
N THR A 195 0.13 -16.34 12.84
CA THR A 195 0.80 -17.58 12.40
C THR A 195 -0.18 -18.55 11.76
N ARG A 196 -1.35 -18.74 12.37
CA ARG A 196 -2.40 -19.61 11.83
C ARG A 196 -2.90 -19.13 10.46
N LEU A 197 -3.15 -17.83 10.31
CA LEU A 197 -3.65 -17.27 9.05
C LEU A 197 -2.59 -17.25 7.96
N GLU A 198 -1.31 -17.08 8.30
CA GLU A 198 -0.18 -17.21 7.37
C GLU A 198 -0.09 -18.64 6.81
N ASN A 199 -0.13 -19.65 7.67
CA ASN A 199 -0.18 -21.05 7.25
C ASN A 199 -1.38 -21.34 6.34
N GLY A 200 -2.52 -20.72 6.65
CA GLY A 200 -3.72 -20.80 5.84
C GLY A 200 -3.61 -20.13 4.46
N ALA A 201 -3.01 -18.94 4.42
CA ALA A 201 -2.79 -18.18 3.18
C ALA A 201 -1.94 -18.95 2.17
N ASN A 202 -1.03 -19.80 2.66
CA ASN A 202 -0.17 -20.66 1.84
C ASN A 202 -0.78 -22.06 1.57
N SER A 203 -2.02 -22.31 1.98
CA SER A 203 -2.69 -23.61 1.84
C SER A 203 -3.56 -23.68 0.58
N TYR A 204 -3.53 -24.82 -0.12
CA TYR A 204 -4.46 -25.14 -1.20
C TYR A 204 -5.84 -25.61 -0.70
N ASN A 205 -6.01 -25.77 0.61
CA ASN A 205 -7.27 -26.26 1.16
C ASN A 205 -8.36 -25.16 1.09
N PRO A 206 -9.52 -25.42 0.44
CA PRO A 206 -10.59 -24.45 0.28
C PRO A 206 -11.09 -23.80 1.58
N TYR A 207 -10.97 -24.48 2.72
CA TYR A 207 -11.35 -23.93 4.04
C TYR A 207 -10.49 -22.73 4.49
N TRP A 208 -9.36 -22.49 3.82
CA TRP A 208 -8.48 -21.33 4.01
C TRP A 208 -8.65 -20.25 2.95
N MET A 209 -9.61 -20.37 2.03
CA MET A 209 -9.94 -19.31 1.08
C MET A 209 -10.14 -17.97 1.80
N ASN A 210 -9.61 -16.88 1.24
CA ASN A 210 -9.61 -15.54 1.83
C ASN A 210 -8.83 -15.38 3.15
N SER A 211 -7.99 -16.34 3.56
CA SER A 211 -7.15 -16.17 4.77
C SER A 211 -6.22 -14.98 4.67
N SER A 212 -5.61 -14.73 3.50
CA SER A 212 -4.73 -13.58 3.29
C SER A 212 -5.49 -12.27 3.37
N LYS A 213 -6.72 -12.20 2.84
CA LYS A 213 -7.57 -11.01 2.96
C LYS A 213 -7.90 -10.72 4.43
N LYS A 214 -8.26 -11.76 5.19
CA LYS A 214 -8.50 -11.62 6.64
C LYS A 214 -7.23 -11.21 7.39
N LEU A 215 -6.09 -11.82 7.08
CA LEU A 215 -4.80 -11.50 7.67
C LEU A 215 -4.43 -10.04 7.42
N ASN A 216 -4.58 -9.54 6.19
CA ASN A 216 -4.33 -8.14 5.84
C ASN A 216 -5.17 -7.17 6.68
N ASN A 217 -6.48 -7.43 6.82
CA ASN A 217 -7.34 -6.59 7.63
C ASN A 217 -6.90 -6.54 9.09
N ILE A 218 -6.48 -7.69 9.64
CA ILE A 218 -5.96 -7.76 11.02
C ILE A 218 -4.64 -7.00 11.13
N LEU A 219 -3.69 -7.22 10.22
CA LEU A 219 -2.38 -6.55 10.23
C LEU A 219 -2.52 -5.03 10.09
N ASN A 220 -3.44 -4.54 9.24
CA ASN A 220 -3.72 -3.11 9.13
C ASN A 220 -4.30 -2.53 10.42
N CYS A 221 -5.21 -3.25 11.08
CA CYS A 221 -5.74 -2.83 12.39
C CYS A 221 -4.62 -2.77 13.44
N LEU A 222 -3.75 -3.78 13.49
CA LEU A 222 -2.62 -3.82 14.42
C LEU A 222 -1.59 -2.72 14.12
N ALA A 223 -1.33 -2.41 12.85
CA ALA A 223 -0.49 -1.29 12.45
C ALA A 223 -1.07 0.05 12.96
N ARG A 224 -2.38 0.26 12.82
CA ARG A 224 -3.06 1.43 13.40
C ARG A 224 -2.91 1.49 14.91
N CYS A 225 -3.02 0.36 15.60
CA CYS A 225 -2.86 0.31 17.05
C CYS A 225 -1.46 0.80 17.45
N ILE A 226 -0.42 0.38 16.73
CA ILE A 226 0.96 0.84 16.96
C ILE A 226 1.09 2.34 16.66
N GLU A 227 0.60 2.79 15.50
CA GLU A 227 0.68 4.20 15.08
C GLU A 227 -0.01 5.15 16.07
N ASN A 228 -1.15 4.74 16.61
CA ASN A 228 -1.96 5.54 17.53
C ASN A 228 -1.66 5.27 19.02
N SER A 229 -0.73 4.36 19.33
CA SER A 229 -0.49 3.88 20.71
C SER A 229 -1.75 3.39 21.42
N GLU A 230 -2.61 2.66 20.70
CA GLU A 230 -3.85 2.09 21.24
C GLU A 230 -3.60 0.81 22.03
N ASP A 231 -4.38 0.62 23.09
CA ASP A 231 -4.39 -0.61 23.89
C ASP A 231 -5.12 -1.74 23.12
N VAL A 232 -4.34 -2.69 22.61
CA VAL A 232 -4.85 -3.83 21.84
C VAL A 232 -5.77 -4.72 22.67
N ASP A 233 -5.50 -4.95 23.95
CA ASP A 233 -6.34 -5.79 24.79
C ASP A 233 -7.73 -5.16 24.97
N ARG A 234 -7.77 -3.84 25.15
CA ARG A 234 -9.04 -3.09 25.14
C ARG A 234 -9.77 -3.20 23.81
N LEU A 235 -9.07 -3.08 22.68
CA LEU A 235 -9.69 -3.20 21.35
C LEU A 235 -10.22 -4.62 21.08
N LEU A 236 -9.57 -5.66 21.61
CA LEU A 236 -10.03 -7.04 21.50
C LEU A 236 -11.34 -7.27 22.28
N GLN A 237 -11.55 -6.53 23.38
CA GLN A 237 -12.76 -6.59 24.20
C GLN A 237 -13.92 -5.77 23.61
N ASP A 238 -13.64 -4.69 22.89
CA ASP A 238 -14.66 -3.92 22.20
C ASP A 238 -15.10 -4.62 20.91
N ALA A 239 -16.32 -5.17 20.91
CA ALA A 239 -16.90 -5.85 19.76
C ALA A 239 -17.07 -4.94 18.52
N ASN A 240 -17.14 -3.62 18.72
CA ASN A 240 -17.31 -2.65 17.64
C ASN A 240 -15.98 -2.14 17.08
N SER A 241 -14.85 -2.49 17.70
CA SER A 241 -13.53 -2.03 17.27
C SER A 241 -13.20 -2.57 15.86
N PRO A 242 -12.40 -1.84 15.06
CA PRO A 242 -11.94 -2.32 13.76
C PRO A 242 -11.21 -3.67 13.85
N LEU A 243 -10.38 -3.84 14.89
CA LEU A 243 -9.65 -5.09 15.13
C LEU A 243 -10.60 -6.25 15.41
N SER A 244 -11.61 -6.04 16.26
CA SER A 244 -12.64 -7.05 16.54
C SER A 244 -13.42 -7.45 15.29
N LYS A 245 -13.84 -6.48 14.49
CA LYS A 245 -14.55 -6.74 13.22
C LYS A 245 -13.67 -7.51 12.23
N ALA A 246 -12.37 -7.17 12.14
CA ALA A 246 -11.42 -7.90 11.31
C ALA A 246 -11.23 -9.35 11.79
N LEU A 247 -11.19 -9.56 13.10
CA LEU A 247 -11.13 -10.90 13.71
C LEU A 247 -12.40 -11.71 13.47
N ASP A 248 -13.57 -11.07 13.42
CA ASP A 248 -14.86 -11.73 13.18
C ASP A 248 -15.18 -11.93 11.68
N MET A 249 -14.33 -11.41 10.79
CA MET A 249 -14.48 -11.64 9.35
C MET A 249 -14.52 -13.14 9.05
N GLN A 250 -15.61 -13.60 8.44
CA GLN A 250 -15.70 -14.96 7.92
C GLN A 250 -14.83 -15.09 6.67
N ARG A 251 -14.10 -16.20 6.58
CA ARG A 251 -13.24 -16.51 5.44
C ARG A 251 -14.04 -17.06 4.26
N LEU A 252 -15.00 -17.92 4.57
CA LEU A 252 -15.88 -18.54 3.60
C LEU A 252 -17.20 -17.78 3.53
N PRO A 253 -17.86 -17.76 2.36
CA PRO A 253 -19.24 -17.33 2.27
C PRO A 253 -20.13 -18.11 3.25
N ARG A 254 -21.16 -17.46 3.81
CA ARG A 254 -22.09 -18.05 4.79
C ARG A 254 -22.70 -19.39 4.36
N PHE A 255 -22.80 -19.64 3.05
CA PHE A 255 -23.27 -20.93 2.52
C PHE A 255 -22.38 -22.13 2.90
N PHE A 256 -21.10 -21.91 3.21
CA PHE A 256 -20.13 -22.98 3.53
C PHE A 256 -19.75 -23.04 5.02
N CYS A 257 -20.27 -22.12 5.85
CA CYS A 257 -19.88 -22.03 7.26
C CYS A 257 -21.10 -21.66 8.11
N SER A 258 -21.54 -22.60 8.96
CA SER A 258 -22.71 -22.45 9.82
C SER A 258 -22.41 -21.84 11.19
N SER A 259 -21.14 -21.60 11.54
CA SER A 259 -20.78 -21.03 12.84
C SER A 259 -20.84 -19.51 12.84
N GLU A 260 -21.50 -18.93 13.85
CA GLU A 260 -21.51 -17.49 14.09
C GLU A 260 -20.13 -16.97 14.55
N LYS A 261 -19.34 -17.82 15.20
CA LYS A 261 -18.02 -17.49 15.74
C LYS A 261 -16.91 -17.97 14.82
N THR A 262 -15.86 -17.15 14.68
CA THR A 262 -14.67 -17.51 13.90
C THR A 262 -13.59 -18.11 14.80
N GLN A 263 -12.74 -18.99 14.26
CA GLN A 263 -11.60 -19.54 15.01
C GLN A 263 -10.67 -18.44 15.58
N SER A 264 -10.53 -17.30 14.89
CA SER A 264 -9.75 -16.17 15.39
C SER A 264 -10.37 -15.63 16.68
N ARG A 265 -11.70 -15.50 16.73
CA ARG A 265 -12.44 -15.09 17.93
C ARG A 265 -12.38 -16.14 19.03
N GLU A 266 -12.41 -17.42 18.68
CA GLU A 266 -12.24 -18.50 19.65
C GLU A 266 -10.89 -18.41 20.34
N ILE A 267 -9.79 -18.21 19.61
CA ILE A 267 -8.44 -18.04 20.17
C ILE A 267 -8.39 -16.87 21.17
N ILE A 268 -9.04 -15.74 20.85
CA ILE A 268 -9.13 -14.59 21.77
C ILE A 268 -9.82 -14.97 23.09
N ASN A 269 -10.89 -15.76 22.99
CA ASN A 269 -11.74 -16.10 24.11
C ASN A 269 -11.19 -17.26 24.95
N THR A 270 -10.51 -18.26 24.36
CA THR A 270 -10.03 -19.45 25.08
C THR A 270 -8.75 -19.20 25.88
N LEU A 271 -7.89 -18.29 25.43
CA LEU A 271 -6.65 -17.91 26.15
C LEU A 271 -6.91 -16.90 27.29
N THR A 272 -8.05 -16.97 27.97
CA THR A 272 -8.36 -16.16 29.18
C THR A 272 -8.30 -16.95 30.48
N LEU A 273 -7.86 -18.22 30.44
CA LEU A 273 -7.88 -19.15 31.57
C LEU A 273 -6.49 -19.68 31.97
N SER A 274 -5.46 -18.85 31.92
CA SER A 274 -4.12 -19.18 32.46
C SER A 274 -3.62 -18.08 33.38
#